data_AF-A0A8T5M2P4-F1
#
_entry.id   AF-A0A8T5M2P4-F1
#
_cell.length_a   1.000
_cell.length_b   1.000
_cell.length_c   1.000
_cell.angle_alpha   90.00
_cell.angle_beta   90.00
_cell.angle_gamma   90.00
#
_symmetry.space_group_name_H-M   'P 1'
#
loop_
_entity.id
_entity.type
_entity.pdbx_description
1 polymer ?
#
loop_
_entity_poly.entity_id
_entity_poly.type
_entity_poly.pdbx_seq_one_letter_code
_entity_poly.pdbx_strand_id
1 'polypeptide(L)'
;MKTSELKKILISVVLTLVLALSVTTVASAPMGADSRALNSTRGSPTGSVGNVYTEAGNVSELEINGTQITQAWQGFFGNITGNITLEDSSGHQMYDWTMGSAEGEIYSSRTNSITWTDVNCSTTETIAIEETALGMTVDDNDNISATFRTTEPHPTFSVGTFAVNATSTCYAAHTYVSSAGQDTAFPQVMLNDTSNNVIWVALLNDTTTGYDGVTHDFQMIVPEDGHTPAAEAIRTQYYFWVELS
;
A
#
# COMPACT_ATOMS: atom_id res chain seq x y z
N MET A 1 -33.36 12.17 52.82
CA MET A 1 -32.68 13.08 51.87
C MET A 1 -33.71 14.09 51.36
N LYS A 2 -33.44 15.41 51.43
CA LYS A 2 -34.39 16.41 50.92
C LYS A 2 -34.53 16.25 49.41
N THR A 3 -35.73 16.47 48.87
CA THR A 3 -36.03 16.39 47.43
C THR A 3 -35.12 17.27 46.57
N SER A 4 -34.57 18.35 47.14
CA SER A 4 -33.56 19.20 46.48
C SER A 4 -32.22 18.50 46.26
N GLU A 5 -31.78 17.65 47.20
CA GLU A 5 -30.51 16.95 47.13
C GLU A 5 -30.58 15.76 46.17
N LEU A 6 -31.74 15.09 46.10
CA LEU A 6 -31.99 14.03 45.11
C LEU A 6 -31.94 14.56 43.67
N LYS A 7 -32.48 15.76 43.43
CA LYS A 7 -32.44 16.41 42.10
C LYS A 7 -31.01 16.80 41.68
N LYS A 8 -30.18 17.29 42.61
CA LYS A 8 -28.78 17.64 42.32
C LYS A 8 -27.95 16.40 41.96
N ILE A 9 -28.12 15.30 42.71
CA ILE A 9 -27.45 14.04 42.43
C ILE A 9 -27.87 13.49 41.06
N LEU A 10 -29.17 13.53 40.74
CA LEU A 10 -29.68 13.06 39.45
C LEU A 10 -29.12 13.88 38.27
N ILE A 11 -29.08 15.21 38.40
CA ILE A 11 -28.50 16.10 37.38
C ILE A 11 -26.99 15.81 37.22
N SER A 12 -26.26 15.62 38.31
CA SER A 12 -24.83 15.30 38.26
C SER A 12 -24.59 13.97 37.54
N VAL A 13 -25.37 12.92 37.86
CA VAL A 13 -25.24 11.60 37.23
C VAL A 13 -25.57 11.67 35.74
N VAL A 14 -26.63 12.37 35.35
CA VAL A 14 -26.99 12.56 33.94
C VAL A 14 -25.90 13.34 33.20
N LEU A 15 -25.32 14.38 33.82
CA LEU A 15 -24.25 15.17 33.19
C LEU A 15 -22.98 14.35 33.01
N THR A 16 -22.59 13.54 34.00
CA THR A 16 -21.43 12.63 33.88
C THR A 16 -21.68 11.54 32.83
N LEU A 17 -22.91 11.02 32.73
CA LEU A 17 -23.29 10.04 31.72
C LEU A 17 -23.26 10.64 30.31
N VAL A 18 -23.79 11.86 30.13
CA VAL A 18 -23.72 12.58 28.83
C VAL A 18 -22.28 12.88 28.43
N LEU A 19 -21.41 13.28 29.37
CA LEU A 19 -19.98 13.48 29.10
C LEU A 19 -19.26 12.17 28.75
N ALA A 20 -19.62 11.05 29.39
CA ALA A 20 -19.04 9.74 29.08
C ALA A 20 -19.53 9.19 27.73
N LEU A 21 -20.74 9.54 27.30
CA LEU A 21 -21.29 9.21 25.98
C LEU A 21 -20.77 10.12 24.85
N SER A 22 -20.18 11.28 25.16
CA SER A 22 -19.62 12.21 24.17
C SER A 22 -18.14 11.94 23.82
N VAL A 23 -17.58 10.79 24.22
CA VAL A 23 -16.24 10.39 23.78
C VAL A 23 -16.33 9.93 22.33
N THR A 24 -16.28 10.87 21.41
CA THR A 24 -16.05 10.57 19.99
C THR A 24 -14.58 10.17 19.84
N THR A 25 -14.32 8.92 19.50
CA THR A 25 -13.00 8.49 19.03
C THR A 25 -12.74 9.18 17.70
N VAL A 26 -11.90 10.22 17.70
CA VAL A 26 -11.40 10.84 16.47
C VAL A 26 -10.24 9.98 16.01
N ALA A 27 -10.45 9.16 14.97
CA ALA A 27 -9.35 8.51 14.30
C ALA A 27 -8.68 9.52 13.37
N SER A 28 -7.35 9.58 13.38
CA SER A 28 -6.59 10.37 12.40
C SER A 28 -6.75 9.75 11.02
N ALA A 29 -6.92 10.58 10.00
CA ALA A 29 -6.77 10.15 8.61
C ALA A 29 -5.30 10.31 8.18
N PRO A 30 -4.79 9.48 7.26
CA PRO A 30 -3.47 9.65 6.70
C PRO A 30 -3.26 11.07 6.13
N MET A 31 -2.06 11.59 6.32
CA MET A 31 -1.68 12.93 5.86
C MET A 31 -1.07 12.85 4.46
N GLY A 32 -1.34 13.86 3.63
CA GLY A 32 -0.71 13.94 2.30
C GLY A 32 0.81 14.02 2.43
N ALA A 33 1.52 13.25 1.61
CA ALA A 33 2.99 13.20 1.62
C ALA A 33 3.57 13.98 0.43
N ASP A 34 4.63 14.78 0.68
CA ASP A 34 5.47 15.29 -0.40
C ASP A 34 6.35 14.14 -0.91
N SER A 35 6.06 13.66 -2.11
CA SER A 35 6.73 12.50 -2.72
C SER A 35 7.51 12.94 -3.95
N ARG A 36 8.80 12.60 -3.98
CA ARG A 36 9.69 12.86 -5.12
C ARG A 36 10.57 11.66 -5.40
N ALA A 37 10.51 11.14 -6.63
CA ALA A 37 11.48 10.14 -7.08
C ALA A 37 12.89 10.75 -7.12
N LEU A 38 13.84 10.17 -6.37
CA LEU A 38 15.23 10.61 -6.38
C LEU A 38 15.98 10.11 -7.62
N ASN A 39 15.68 8.88 -8.04
CA ASN A 39 16.19 8.27 -9.26
C ASN A 39 15.12 7.32 -9.82
N SER A 40 15.09 7.13 -11.14
CA SER A 40 14.17 6.20 -11.82
C SER A 40 14.96 5.45 -12.89
N THR A 41 14.99 4.13 -12.77
CA THR A 41 15.75 3.25 -13.67
C THR A 41 14.92 2.02 -14.00
N ARG A 42 15.20 1.42 -15.16
CA ARG A 42 14.57 0.18 -15.62
C ARG A 42 15.67 -0.79 -16.06
N GLY A 43 15.47 -2.08 -15.80
CA GLY A 43 16.35 -3.11 -16.35
C GLY A 43 16.33 -3.15 -17.87
N SER A 44 17.17 -4.00 -18.46
CA SER A 44 17.04 -4.43 -19.85
C SER A 44 16.65 -5.91 -19.89
N PRO A 45 15.71 -6.34 -20.75
CA PRO A 45 15.42 -7.75 -20.96
C PRO A 45 16.71 -8.50 -21.34
N THR A 46 16.89 -9.72 -20.83
CA THR A 46 18.06 -10.56 -21.13
C THR A 46 17.67 -11.71 -22.03
N GLY A 47 18.46 -11.92 -23.09
CA GLY A 47 18.26 -12.98 -24.08
C GLY A 47 18.85 -12.55 -25.42
N SER A 48 19.90 -13.24 -25.87
CA SER A 48 20.42 -13.07 -27.23
C SER A 48 19.68 -14.01 -28.17
N VAL A 49 19.40 -13.56 -29.40
CA VAL A 49 18.82 -14.43 -30.44
C VAL A 49 19.78 -15.61 -30.68
N GLY A 50 19.34 -16.80 -30.29
CA GLY A 50 19.99 -18.06 -30.64
C GLY A 50 19.44 -18.60 -31.96
N ASN A 51 20.22 -19.42 -32.65
CA ASN A 51 19.73 -20.22 -33.77
C ASN A 51 20.10 -21.68 -33.55
N VAL A 52 19.27 -22.57 -34.06
CA VAL A 52 19.52 -24.01 -34.11
C VAL A 52 19.18 -24.47 -35.52
N TYR A 53 20.11 -25.16 -36.16
CA TYR A 53 19.87 -25.76 -37.48
C TYR A 53 18.90 -26.94 -37.34
N THR A 54 17.97 -27.07 -38.28
CA THR A 54 17.02 -28.19 -38.32
C THR A 54 17.53 -29.29 -39.25
N GLU A 55 17.29 -30.55 -38.87
CA GLU A 55 17.67 -31.73 -39.65
C GLU A 55 16.44 -32.58 -39.96
N ALA A 56 16.29 -33.00 -41.22
CA ALA A 56 15.13 -33.78 -41.66
C ALA A 56 15.12 -35.19 -41.04
N GLY A 57 14.00 -35.56 -40.41
CA GLY A 57 13.83 -36.86 -39.76
C GLY A 57 14.40 -36.95 -38.33
N ASN A 58 14.89 -35.83 -37.78
CA ASN A 58 15.41 -35.75 -36.42
C ASN A 58 14.41 -35.11 -35.46
N VAL A 59 14.48 -35.46 -34.16
CA VAL A 59 13.75 -34.78 -33.08
C VAL A 59 14.78 -34.18 -32.13
N SER A 60 14.73 -32.87 -31.97
CA SER A 60 15.64 -32.13 -31.09
C SER A 60 14.85 -31.55 -29.93
N GLU A 61 15.35 -31.75 -28.72
CA GLU A 61 14.92 -31.02 -27.53
C GLU A 61 15.68 -29.70 -27.44
N LEU A 62 14.98 -28.62 -27.17
CA LEU A 62 15.54 -27.28 -27.11
C LEU A 62 15.17 -26.64 -25.77
N GLU A 63 16.18 -26.16 -25.05
CA GLU A 63 16.00 -25.31 -23.89
C GLU A 63 16.17 -23.85 -24.33
N ILE A 64 15.11 -23.05 -24.16
CA ILE A 64 15.11 -21.62 -24.45
C ILE A 64 14.90 -20.90 -23.12
N ASN A 65 15.85 -20.04 -22.76
CA ASN A 65 15.77 -19.19 -21.58
C ASN A 65 15.74 -17.72 -22.00
N GLY A 66 14.92 -16.92 -21.32
CA GLY A 66 14.84 -15.47 -21.52
C GLY A 66 14.17 -14.81 -20.32
N THR A 67 14.47 -13.53 -20.11
CA THR A 67 13.85 -12.73 -19.04
C THR A 67 13.25 -11.48 -19.65
N GLN A 68 11.98 -11.24 -19.35
CA GLN A 68 11.26 -10.03 -19.74
C GLN A 68 11.02 -9.17 -18.50
N ILE A 69 10.89 -7.86 -18.73
CA ILE A 69 10.55 -6.91 -17.66
C ILE A 69 9.07 -6.64 -17.78
N THR A 70 8.38 -6.69 -16.65
CA THR A 70 6.95 -6.37 -16.59
C THR A 70 6.64 -5.01 -17.20
N GLN A 71 5.49 -4.94 -17.86
CA GLN A 71 4.85 -3.72 -18.33
C GLN A 71 3.69 -3.30 -17.42
N ALA A 72 3.33 -4.17 -16.47
CA ALA A 72 2.18 -4.06 -15.60
C ALA A 72 2.49 -3.37 -14.27
N TRP A 73 3.76 -3.19 -13.88
CA TRP A 73 4.12 -2.70 -12.55
C TRP A 73 5.19 -1.62 -12.53
N GLN A 74 5.03 -0.68 -11.59
CA GLN A 74 6.03 0.26 -11.14
C GLN A 74 6.36 0.00 -9.66
N GLY A 75 7.65 -0.08 -9.32
CA GLY A 75 8.13 -0.18 -7.93
C GLY A 75 8.55 1.17 -7.36
N PHE A 76 8.22 1.43 -6.11
CA PHE A 76 8.73 2.52 -5.27
C PHE A 76 9.40 1.93 -4.04
N PHE A 77 10.57 2.45 -3.70
CA PHE A 77 11.31 2.03 -2.52
C PHE A 77 12.16 3.20 -2.02
N GLY A 78 12.52 3.16 -0.74
CA GLY A 78 13.44 4.11 -0.17
C GLY A 78 13.23 4.31 1.32
N ASN A 79 13.72 5.45 1.80
CA ASN A 79 13.65 5.83 3.20
C ASN A 79 12.60 6.90 3.40
N ILE A 80 11.99 6.91 4.58
CA ILE A 80 11.02 7.91 4.98
C ILE A 80 11.56 8.71 6.17
N THR A 81 11.39 10.02 6.11
CA THR A 81 11.72 10.91 7.22
C THR A 81 10.49 11.74 7.53
N GLY A 82 10.18 11.89 8.81
CA GLY A 82 9.05 12.69 9.26
C GLY A 82 9.13 12.92 10.75
N ASN A 83 8.42 13.95 11.20
CA ASN A 83 8.29 14.31 12.60
C ASN A 83 6.81 14.32 12.94
N ILE A 84 6.46 13.84 14.13
CA ILE A 84 5.14 14.09 14.70
C ILE A 84 5.27 15.42 15.44
N THR A 85 4.52 16.44 15.02
CA THR A 85 4.59 17.78 15.63
C THR A 85 3.27 18.14 16.29
N LEU A 86 3.37 18.77 17.46
CA LEU A 86 2.26 19.51 18.06
C LEU A 86 2.45 20.98 17.67
N GLU A 87 1.64 21.47 16.75
CA GLU A 87 1.74 22.84 16.23
C GLU A 87 0.40 23.57 16.21
N ASP A 88 0.47 24.90 16.25
CA ASP A 88 -0.69 25.77 16.05
C ASP A 88 -0.99 26.00 14.55
N SER A 89 -2.11 26.66 14.25
CA SER A 89 -2.51 26.96 12.86
C SER A 89 -1.59 27.96 12.13
N SER A 90 -0.64 28.56 12.84
CA SER A 90 0.39 29.45 12.27
C SER A 90 1.74 28.74 12.09
N GLY A 91 1.82 27.44 12.38
CA GLY A 91 3.03 26.63 12.25
C GLY A 91 4.02 26.78 13.41
N HIS A 92 3.62 27.39 14.54
CA HIS A 92 4.47 27.38 15.73
C HIS A 92 4.39 26.02 16.41
N GLN A 93 5.53 25.33 16.45
CA GLN A 93 5.66 24.03 17.08
C GLN A 93 5.81 24.19 18.60
N MET A 94 4.88 23.60 19.34
CA MET A 94 4.96 23.47 20.79
C MET A 94 5.85 22.29 21.20
N TYR A 95 5.84 21.21 20.41
CA TYR A 95 6.68 20.04 20.62
C TYR A 95 6.91 19.27 19.32
N ASP A 96 8.03 18.57 19.22
CA ASP A 96 8.42 17.72 18.10
C ASP A 96 8.93 16.39 18.64
N TRP A 97 8.29 15.30 18.23
CA TRP A 97 8.77 13.95 18.43
C TRP A 97 9.53 13.53 17.16
N THR A 98 10.85 13.63 17.24
CA THR A 98 11.75 13.07 16.23
C THR A 98 11.64 11.55 16.27
N MET A 99 11.33 10.94 15.14
CA MET A 99 11.25 9.49 15.04
C MET A 99 12.65 8.89 14.93
N GLY A 100 12.96 7.94 15.81
CA GLY A 100 14.23 7.20 15.78
C GLY A 100 14.23 6.03 14.79
N SER A 101 13.03 5.55 14.44
CA SER A 101 12.75 4.45 13.51
C SER A 101 11.46 4.76 12.75
N ALA A 102 11.36 4.31 11.50
CA ALA A 102 10.17 4.49 10.68
C ALA A 102 9.14 3.37 10.97
N GLU A 103 8.09 3.70 11.72
CA GLU A 103 6.92 2.82 11.91
C GLU A 103 5.66 3.51 11.34
N GLY A 104 4.73 2.72 10.79
CA GLY A 104 3.50 3.20 10.16
C GLY A 104 3.31 2.67 8.74
N GLU A 105 2.59 3.42 7.91
CA GLU A 105 2.18 3.01 6.58
C GLU A 105 2.31 4.12 5.54
N ILE A 106 2.63 3.71 4.31
CA ILE A 106 2.54 4.54 3.12
C ILE A 106 1.34 4.07 2.31
N TYR A 107 0.51 5.01 1.92
CA TYR A 107 -0.67 4.77 1.11
C TYR A 107 -0.51 5.40 -0.27
N SER A 108 -1.02 4.73 -1.29
CA SER A 108 -1.03 5.25 -2.65
C SER A 108 -2.35 4.97 -3.38
N SER A 109 -2.80 5.89 -4.22
CA SER A 109 -3.98 5.70 -5.09
C SER A 109 -3.89 6.51 -6.38
N ARG A 110 -4.62 6.09 -7.42
CA ARG A 110 -4.73 6.82 -8.70
C ARG A 110 -5.65 8.05 -8.63
N THR A 111 -6.37 8.22 -7.53
CA THR A 111 -7.18 9.41 -7.24
C THR A 111 -6.61 10.14 -6.03
N ASN A 112 -6.78 11.46 -5.96
CA ASN A 112 -6.42 12.28 -4.80
C ASN A 112 -7.55 12.44 -3.78
N SER A 113 -8.71 11.85 -4.05
CA SER A 113 -9.93 11.99 -3.27
C SER A 113 -10.34 10.65 -2.66
N ILE A 114 -9.71 10.30 -1.54
CA ILE A 114 -9.99 9.07 -0.78
C ILE A 114 -10.86 9.37 0.43
N THR A 115 -11.86 8.51 0.66
CA THR A 115 -12.69 8.56 1.88
C THR A 115 -12.09 7.68 2.99
N TRP A 116 -11.17 8.24 3.77
CA TRP A 116 -10.42 7.52 4.82
C TRP A 116 -11.27 7.03 6.01
N THR A 117 -12.47 7.58 6.20
CA THR A 117 -13.37 7.17 7.29
C THR A 117 -14.02 5.81 7.05
N ASP A 118 -14.08 5.37 5.80
CA ASP A 118 -14.82 4.19 5.37
C ASP A 118 -14.00 3.37 4.37
N VAL A 119 -12.92 2.78 4.88
CA VAL A 119 -12.00 1.91 4.14
C VAL A 119 -12.30 0.45 4.45
N ASN A 120 -12.15 -0.43 3.46
CA ASN A 120 -12.31 -1.88 3.60
C ASN A 120 -11.23 -2.63 2.82
N CYS A 121 -11.09 -3.94 3.06
CA CYS A 121 -10.29 -4.81 2.20
C CYS A 121 -10.83 -4.78 0.75
N SER A 122 -9.94 -4.69 -0.23
CA SER A 122 -10.33 -4.79 -1.65
C SER A 122 -11.06 -6.09 -1.96
N THR A 123 -12.03 -6.00 -2.87
CA THR A 123 -12.79 -7.16 -3.36
C THR A 123 -12.29 -7.60 -4.73
N THR A 124 -12.64 -8.82 -5.14
CA THR A 124 -12.36 -9.31 -6.51
C THR A 124 -12.95 -8.41 -7.58
N GLU A 125 -14.13 -7.82 -7.34
CA GLU A 125 -14.77 -6.89 -8.28
C GLU A 125 -13.96 -5.59 -8.40
N THR A 126 -13.54 -5.02 -7.26
CA THR A 126 -12.70 -3.82 -7.24
C THR A 126 -11.38 -4.06 -7.97
N ILE A 127 -10.75 -5.23 -7.75
CA ILE A 127 -9.50 -5.61 -8.42
C ILE A 127 -9.70 -5.72 -9.94
N ALA A 128 -10.77 -6.40 -10.39
CA ALA A 128 -11.04 -6.55 -11.81
C ALA A 128 -11.31 -5.20 -12.52
N ILE A 129 -11.96 -4.27 -11.83
CA ILE A 129 -12.16 -2.89 -12.33
C ILE A 129 -10.81 -2.17 -12.48
N GLU A 130 -9.93 -2.30 -11.48
CA GLU A 130 -8.60 -1.69 -11.52
C GLU A 130 -7.71 -2.29 -12.63
N GLU A 131 -7.71 -3.62 -12.78
CA GLU A 131 -7.02 -4.31 -13.88
C GLU A 131 -7.51 -3.80 -15.24
N THR A 132 -8.83 -3.75 -15.44
CA THR A 132 -9.43 -3.25 -16.69
C THR A 132 -9.03 -1.81 -16.97
N ALA A 133 -8.99 -0.96 -15.92
CA ALA A 133 -8.63 0.44 -16.06
C ALA A 133 -7.15 0.67 -16.42
N LEU A 134 -6.30 -0.35 -16.25
CA LEU A 134 -4.87 -0.33 -16.53
C LEU A 134 -4.48 -1.28 -17.68
N GLY A 135 -5.47 -1.68 -18.48
CA GLY A 135 -5.25 -2.50 -19.67
C GLY A 135 -4.81 -3.93 -19.38
N MET A 136 -4.90 -4.39 -18.13
CA MET A 136 -4.58 -5.75 -17.75
C MET A 136 -5.75 -6.69 -18.05
N THR A 137 -5.40 -7.93 -18.38
CA THR A 137 -6.34 -9.01 -18.65
C THR A 137 -6.13 -10.16 -17.69
N VAL A 138 -7.15 -11.00 -17.53
CA VAL A 138 -7.08 -12.19 -16.67
C VAL A 138 -6.04 -13.23 -17.14
N ASP A 139 -5.61 -13.15 -18.40
CA ASP A 139 -4.62 -14.04 -19.00
C ASP A 139 -3.19 -13.52 -18.79
N ASP A 140 -3.00 -12.28 -18.33
CA ASP A 140 -1.68 -11.74 -18.02
C ASP A 140 -1.12 -12.37 -16.75
N ASN A 141 0.06 -12.98 -16.85
CA ASN A 141 0.69 -13.68 -15.73
C ASN A 141 1.09 -12.73 -14.58
N ASP A 142 1.25 -11.44 -14.87
CA ASP A 142 1.63 -10.38 -13.95
C ASP A 142 0.49 -9.37 -13.72
N ASN A 143 -0.78 -9.79 -13.82
CA ASN A 143 -1.90 -8.94 -13.39
C ASN A 143 -2.01 -8.83 -11.85
N ILE A 144 -2.93 -7.99 -11.37
CA ILE A 144 -3.12 -7.71 -9.94
C ILE A 144 -3.57 -8.98 -9.20
N SER A 145 -4.54 -9.71 -9.74
CA SER A 145 -5.12 -10.90 -9.11
C SER A 145 -4.18 -12.12 -9.09
N ALA A 146 -3.18 -12.17 -9.98
CA ALA A 146 -2.10 -13.15 -9.96
C ALA A 146 -1.03 -12.81 -8.91
N THR A 147 -0.85 -11.52 -8.61
CA THR A 147 0.19 -10.97 -7.73
C THR A 147 -0.25 -10.88 -6.28
N PHE A 148 -1.44 -10.33 -6.01
CA PHE A 148 -2.00 -10.17 -4.67
C PHE A 148 -3.02 -11.26 -4.39
N ARG A 149 -2.94 -11.90 -3.22
CA ARG A 149 -3.86 -12.99 -2.84
C ARG A 149 -4.33 -12.83 -1.40
N THR A 150 -5.54 -13.33 -1.12
CA THR A 150 -6.11 -13.34 0.24
C THR A 150 -5.48 -14.39 1.16
N THR A 151 -4.65 -15.28 0.60
CA THR A 151 -3.91 -16.30 1.34
C THR A 151 -2.53 -15.81 1.79
N GLU A 152 -2.05 -14.68 1.26
CA GLU A 152 -0.79 -14.10 1.68
C GLU A 152 -0.95 -13.49 3.08
N PRO A 153 0.00 -13.72 4.00
CA PRO A 153 -0.05 -13.12 5.32
C PRO A 153 0.14 -11.60 5.23
N HIS A 154 -0.35 -10.89 6.23
CA HIS A 154 -0.03 -9.48 6.42
C HIS A 154 -0.07 -9.14 7.91
N PRO A 155 0.72 -8.15 8.37
CA PRO A 155 0.68 -7.67 9.75
C PRO A 155 -0.67 -7.01 10.09
N THR A 156 -0.90 -6.82 11.39
CA THR A 156 -2.05 -6.06 11.90
C THR A 156 -1.74 -4.57 11.89
N PHE A 157 -2.66 -3.76 11.38
CA PHE A 157 -2.57 -2.31 11.39
C PHE A 157 -3.98 -1.70 11.35
N SER A 158 -4.10 -0.38 11.51
CA SER A 158 -5.39 0.32 11.43
C SER A 158 -5.31 1.46 10.43
N VAL A 159 -6.40 1.68 9.71
CA VAL A 159 -6.59 2.87 8.87
C VAL A 159 -7.85 3.56 9.36
N GLY A 160 -7.68 4.70 10.03
CA GLY A 160 -8.80 5.34 10.72
C GLY A 160 -9.42 4.41 11.77
N THR A 161 -10.69 4.03 11.59
CA THR A 161 -11.41 3.08 12.47
C THR A 161 -11.40 1.65 11.96
N PHE A 162 -10.88 1.40 10.75
CA PHE A 162 -10.83 0.08 10.15
C PHE A 162 -9.57 -0.66 10.59
N ALA A 163 -9.74 -1.77 11.31
CA ALA A 163 -8.63 -2.61 11.77
C ALA A 163 -8.38 -3.77 10.81
N VAL A 164 -7.21 -3.78 10.18
CA VAL A 164 -6.70 -4.90 9.40
C VAL A 164 -6.00 -5.88 10.35
N ASN A 165 -6.41 -7.14 10.34
CA ASN A 165 -5.88 -8.15 11.25
C ASN A 165 -5.76 -9.52 10.59
N ALA A 166 -5.21 -10.50 11.31
CA ALA A 166 -4.96 -11.84 10.77
C ALA A 166 -6.20 -12.61 10.26
N THR A 167 -7.42 -12.14 10.57
CA THR A 167 -8.67 -12.72 10.06
C THR A 167 -9.29 -11.90 8.92
N SER A 168 -8.71 -10.74 8.61
CA SER A 168 -9.11 -9.94 7.45
C SER A 168 -8.80 -10.70 6.16
N THR A 169 -9.71 -10.64 5.20
CA THR A 169 -9.54 -11.26 3.87
C THR A 169 -8.93 -10.27 2.88
N CYS A 170 -8.01 -9.43 3.36
CA CYS A 170 -7.38 -8.43 2.52
C CYS A 170 -6.43 -9.11 1.53
N TYR A 171 -6.43 -8.62 0.30
CA TYR A 171 -5.45 -9.07 -0.70
C TYR A 171 -4.09 -8.49 -0.34
N ALA A 172 -3.08 -9.35 -0.25
CA ALA A 172 -1.74 -8.96 0.14
C ALA A 172 -0.68 -9.58 -0.79
N ALA A 173 0.51 -8.99 -0.78
CA ALA A 173 1.70 -9.49 -1.44
C ALA A 173 2.94 -9.06 -0.63
N HIS A 174 4.06 -9.74 -0.84
CA HIS A 174 5.35 -9.36 -0.29
C HIS A 174 6.33 -9.10 -1.42
N THR A 175 7.05 -7.98 -1.34
CA THR A 175 8.11 -7.68 -2.30
C THR A 175 9.39 -8.44 -1.93
N TYR A 176 10.32 -8.58 -2.87
CA TYR A 176 11.50 -9.40 -2.65
C TYR A 176 12.50 -8.76 -1.67
N VAL A 177 13.29 -9.61 -1.01
CA VAL A 177 14.47 -9.25 -0.22
C VAL A 177 15.69 -9.88 -0.87
N SER A 178 16.70 -9.07 -1.22
CA SER A 178 17.90 -9.53 -1.94
C SER A 178 17.56 -10.40 -3.17
N SER A 179 16.57 -9.96 -3.95
CA SER A 179 16.05 -10.68 -5.13
C SER A 179 15.46 -12.08 -4.87
N ALA A 180 15.10 -12.40 -3.63
CA ALA A 180 14.43 -13.64 -3.26
C ALA A 180 13.00 -13.39 -2.75
N GLY A 181 12.08 -14.28 -3.15
CA GLY A 181 10.72 -14.31 -2.65
C GLY A 181 10.65 -14.73 -1.18
N GLN A 182 9.71 -14.13 -0.44
CA GLN A 182 9.57 -14.25 1.02
C GLN A 182 8.18 -13.75 1.46
N ASP A 183 7.80 -13.94 2.73
CA ASP A 183 6.44 -13.70 3.26
C ASP A 183 6.41 -12.94 4.62
N THR A 184 7.43 -12.14 4.92
CA THR A 184 7.65 -11.48 6.22
C THR A 184 7.93 -9.98 6.14
N ALA A 185 8.79 -9.53 5.24
CA ALA A 185 9.23 -8.14 5.10
C ALA A 185 8.50 -7.43 3.96
N PHE A 186 8.37 -6.11 4.03
CA PHE A 186 7.70 -5.30 3.01
C PHE A 186 6.34 -5.86 2.55
N PRO A 187 5.43 -6.17 3.49
CA PRO A 187 4.07 -6.54 3.14
C PRO A 187 3.36 -5.35 2.50
N GLN A 188 2.59 -5.66 1.48
CA GLN A 188 1.73 -4.71 0.81
C GLN A 188 0.29 -5.22 0.83
N VAL A 189 -0.65 -4.38 1.21
CA VAL A 189 -2.07 -4.73 1.37
C VAL A 189 -2.92 -3.86 0.46
N MET A 190 -3.96 -4.45 -0.13
CA MET A 190 -4.94 -3.75 -0.95
C MET A 190 -6.21 -3.43 -0.17
N LEU A 191 -6.54 -2.16 -0.11
CA LEU A 191 -7.77 -1.63 0.45
C LEU A 191 -8.56 -0.87 -0.62
N ASN A 192 -9.82 -0.55 -0.33
CA ASN A 192 -10.60 0.40 -1.12
C ASN A 192 -11.46 1.29 -0.24
N ASP A 193 -11.77 2.48 -0.76
CA ASP A 193 -12.80 3.32 -0.17
C ASP A 193 -14.21 2.95 -0.68
N THR A 194 -15.22 3.65 -0.18
CA THR A 194 -16.63 3.45 -0.56
C THR A 194 -16.95 3.72 -2.03
N SER A 195 -16.07 4.40 -2.76
CA SER A 195 -16.20 4.65 -4.20
C SER A 195 -15.43 3.64 -5.05
N ASN A 196 -14.95 2.54 -4.45
CA ASN A 196 -14.09 1.53 -5.08
C ASN A 196 -12.75 2.08 -5.56
N ASN A 197 -12.28 3.21 -5.02
CA ASN A 197 -10.93 3.67 -5.29
C ASN A 197 -9.94 2.75 -4.58
N VAL A 198 -9.05 2.10 -5.33
CA VAL A 198 -8.02 1.22 -4.77
C VAL A 198 -6.98 2.04 -4.01
N ILE A 199 -6.60 1.54 -2.84
CA ILE A 199 -5.57 2.08 -1.97
C ILE A 199 -4.51 0.98 -1.79
N TRP A 200 -3.30 1.28 -2.24
CA TRP A 200 -2.12 0.44 -2.10
C TRP A 200 -1.41 0.82 -0.79
N VAL A 201 -1.32 -0.12 0.15
CA VAL A 201 -0.74 0.12 1.47
C VAL A 201 0.58 -0.63 1.59
N ALA A 202 1.70 0.08 1.72
CA ALA A 202 2.96 -0.52 2.11
C ALA A 202 3.23 -0.22 3.57
N LEU A 203 3.53 -1.24 4.36
CA LEU A 203 3.91 -1.03 5.75
C LEU A 203 5.40 -0.68 5.84
N LEU A 204 5.72 0.23 6.75
CA LEU A 204 7.10 0.62 7.03
C LEU A 204 7.84 -0.52 7.75
N ASN A 205 9.04 -0.80 7.26
CA ASN A 205 9.94 -1.82 7.76
C ASN A 205 11.28 -1.16 8.07
N ASP A 206 11.43 -0.68 9.30
CA ASP A 206 12.64 0.02 9.73
C ASP A 206 13.91 -0.78 9.43
N THR A 207 14.86 -0.12 8.77
CA THR A 207 16.21 -0.63 8.45
C THR A 207 16.27 -2.07 7.90
N THR A 208 15.23 -2.49 7.18
CA THR A 208 15.13 -3.86 6.66
C THR A 208 15.82 -3.97 5.30
N THR A 209 16.54 -5.07 5.06
CA THR A 209 17.21 -5.31 3.77
C THR A 209 16.17 -5.49 2.67
N GLY A 210 16.17 -4.62 1.66
CA GLY A 210 15.27 -4.65 0.51
C GLY A 210 15.72 -5.54 -0.65
N TYR A 211 15.04 -5.40 -1.78
CA TYR A 211 15.16 -6.23 -2.97
C TYR A 211 16.56 -6.15 -3.60
N ASP A 212 17.22 -5.01 -3.44
CA ASP A 212 18.54 -4.69 -3.97
C ASP A 212 19.70 -5.05 -3.01
N GLY A 213 19.38 -5.62 -1.84
CA GLY A 213 20.38 -5.97 -0.82
C GLY A 213 20.85 -4.79 0.04
N VAL A 214 20.21 -3.62 -0.08
CA VAL A 214 20.44 -2.43 0.77
C VAL A 214 19.27 -2.25 1.73
N THR A 215 19.47 -1.59 2.86
CA THR A 215 18.40 -1.28 3.81
C THR A 215 17.49 -0.18 3.29
N HIS A 216 16.18 -0.39 3.34
CA HIS A 216 15.13 0.59 3.01
C HIS A 216 14.03 0.55 4.07
N ASP A 217 13.32 1.66 4.24
CA ASP A 217 12.17 1.74 5.17
C ASP A 217 10.89 1.23 4.53
N PHE A 218 10.78 1.23 3.19
CA PHE A 218 9.62 0.70 2.49
C PHE A 218 9.92 0.19 1.09
N GLN A 219 9.04 -0.70 0.61
CA GLN A 219 8.91 -1.09 -0.78
C GLN A 219 7.41 -1.20 -1.11
N MET A 220 7.03 -0.70 -2.28
CA MET A 220 5.66 -0.71 -2.78
C MET A 220 5.68 -0.98 -4.28
N ILE A 221 4.81 -1.85 -4.78
CA ILE A 221 4.52 -1.96 -6.21
C ILE A 221 3.13 -1.40 -6.49
N VAL A 222 2.97 -0.64 -7.56
CA VAL A 222 1.66 -0.20 -8.04
C VAL A 222 1.53 -0.57 -9.51
N PRO A 223 0.31 -0.86 -9.99
CA PRO A 223 0.12 -1.24 -11.37
C PRO A 223 0.31 -0.05 -12.34
N GLU A 224 0.65 -0.35 -13.59
CA GLU A 224 0.88 0.62 -14.66
C GLU A 224 0.30 0.07 -15.97
N ASP A 225 -0.13 0.96 -16.87
CA ASP A 225 -0.59 0.57 -18.21
C ASP A 225 0.56 0.69 -19.23
N GLY A 226 1.38 -0.36 -19.31
CA GLY A 226 2.49 -0.45 -20.27
C GLY A 226 2.25 -1.41 -21.44
N HIS A 227 1.06 -1.97 -21.60
CA HIS A 227 0.82 -3.12 -22.49
C HIS A 227 0.82 -2.77 -24.00
N THR A 228 0.86 -1.48 -24.35
CA THR A 228 0.97 -1.03 -25.74
C THR A 228 2.07 0.03 -25.88
N PRO A 229 2.71 0.17 -27.06
CA PRO A 229 3.71 1.23 -27.28
C PRO A 229 3.19 2.65 -27.05
N ALA A 230 1.89 2.87 -27.22
CA ALA A 230 1.25 4.15 -26.91
C ALA A 230 1.05 4.33 -25.41
N ALA A 231 0.69 3.26 -24.69
CA ALA A 231 0.51 3.27 -23.24
C ALA A 231 1.84 3.40 -22.50
N GLU A 232 2.94 2.78 -22.99
CA GLU A 232 4.30 2.99 -22.44
C GLU A 232 4.78 4.45 -22.46
N ALA A 233 4.19 5.31 -23.31
CA ALA A 233 4.49 6.73 -23.36
C ALA A 233 3.67 7.58 -22.39
N ILE A 234 2.65 7.00 -21.74
CA ILE A 234 1.77 7.61 -20.75
C ILE A 234 2.17 7.07 -19.38
N ARG A 235 2.14 7.92 -18.36
CA ARG A 235 2.44 7.51 -16.98
C ARG A 235 1.17 7.55 -16.16
N THR A 236 0.91 6.50 -15.40
CA THR A 236 -0.17 6.50 -14.41
C THR A 236 0.24 7.36 -13.23
N GLN A 237 -0.61 8.34 -12.89
CA GLN A 237 -0.36 9.22 -11.75
C GLN A 237 -0.86 8.56 -10.46
N TYR A 238 0.00 8.56 -9.44
CA TYR A 238 -0.32 8.11 -8.10
C TYR A 238 -0.14 9.27 -7.10
N TYR A 239 -1.06 9.35 -6.14
CA TYR A 239 -1.05 10.25 -5.01
C TYR A 239 -0.66 9.48 -3.77
N PHE A 240 0.13 10.10 -2.89
CA PHE A 240 0.71 9.44 -1.73
C PHE A 240 0.27 10.10 -0.42
N TRP A 241 0.03 9.26 0.58
CA TRP A 241 -0.19 9.64 1.96
C TRP A 241 0.70 8.82 2.87
N VAL A 242 0.90 9.32 4.08
CA VAL A 242 1.66 8.64 5.12
C VAL A 242 0.90 8.72 6.44
N GLU A 243 0.98 7.64 7.19
CA GLU A 243 0.69 7.60 8.62
C GLU A 243 1.96 7.13 9.34
N LEU A 244 2.39 7.88 10.35
CA LEU A 244 3.60 7.62 11.12
C LEU A 244 3.20 7.37 12.57
N SER A 245 3.82 6.38 13.22
CA SER A 245 3.47 5.94 14.58
C SER A 245 4.66 5.79 15.50
#